data_AF-A0A966YHN5-F1
#
_entry.id   AF-A0A966YHN5-F1
#
_cell.length_a   1.000
_cell.length_b   1.000
_cell.length_c   1.000
_cell.angle_alpha   90.00
_cell.angle_beta   90.00
_cell.angle_gamma   90.00
#
_symmetry.space_group_name_H-M   'P 1'
#
loop_
_entity.id
_entity.type
_entity.pdbx_description
1 polymer ?
#
loop_
_entity_poly.entity_id
_entity_poly.type
_entity_poly.pdbx_seq_one_letter_code
_entity_poly.pdbx_strand_id
1 'polypeptide(L)'
;RLEKDFGIAAALAPAVLAAGSFVEAAMSVTAEESILVGRDSRIDVPARRVRFEFIAIPVLLLAIYLSAILIFRQTLGLDWVDAAYFTTSVVTTVGFGDFNLQHAPVGVKIFGILLMFSGIVLVAIIASMLTIFIVSGAANQMRNEFLARRMRGHVVVCGLGQVGAAITRDLLDRSIPVVAIDPAAADEEHRELNLRCPLIVGDSTKPAVLARAGTARRPGHGRGSAV
;
A
#
# COMPACT_ATOMS: atom_id res chain seq x y z
N ARG A 1 -33.97 38.09 -12.88
CA ARG A 1 -33.87 39.14 -13.93
C ARG A 1 -32.55 39.91 -13.81
N LEU A 2 -31.43 39.21 -13.51
CA LEU A 2 -30.05 39.73 -13.57
C LEU A 2 -29.02 38.57 -13.67
N GLU A 3 -29.37 37.34 -13.27
CA GLU A 3 -28.51 36.15 -13.44
C GLU A 3 -28.65 35.40 -14.78
N LYS A 4 -29.69 35.69 -15.58
CA LYS A 4 -29.92 35.03 -16.88
C LYS A 4 -29.43 35.83 -18.10
N ASP A 5 -29.11 37.11 -17.91
CA ASP A 5 -28.67 38.01 -19.01
C ASP A 5 -27.15 38.21 -19.05
N PHE A 6 -26.43 37.85 -17.99
CA PHE A 6 -24.98 37.78 -17.97
C PHE A 6 -24.58 36.31 -18.06
N GLY A 7 -24.12 35.87 -19.24
CA GLY A 7 -23.70 34.50 -19.55
C GLY A 7 -22.48 34.00 -18.76
N ILE A 8 -22.58 34.00 -17.43
CA ILE A 8 -21.56 33.55 -16.48
C ILE A 8 -21.94 32.13 -16.04
N ALA A 9 -22.14 31.23 -17.01
CA ALA A 9 -22.28 29.79 -16.76
C ALA A 9 -20.93 29.05 -16.86
N ALA A 10 -19.82 29.76 -17.08
CA ALA A 10 -18.51 29.15 -17.25
C ALA A 10 -17.42 29.96 -16.52
N ALA A 11 -17.62 30.25 -15.24
CA ALA A 11 -16.49 30.51 -14.37
C ALA A 11 -15.75 29.16 -14.15
N LEU A 12 -15.03 28.71 -15.18
CA LEU A 12 -14.02 27.67 -15.03
C LEU A 12 -13.11 28.13 -13.90
N ALA A 13 -13.05 27.34 -12.82
CA ALA A 13 -12.19 27.66 -11.69
C ALA A 13 -10.78 28.02 -12.20
N PRO A 14 -10.09 29.02 -11.62
CA PRO A 14 -8.78 29.48 -12.11
C PRO A 14 -7.77 28.34 -12.36
N ALA A 15 -7.88 27.26 -11.57
CA ALA A 15 -7.11 26.03 -11.73
C ALA A 15 -7.32 25.33 -13.08
N VAL A 16 -8.54 25.29 -13.62
CA VAL A 16 -8.86 24.63 -14.91
C VAL A 16 -8.32 25.46 -16.08
N LEU A 17 -8.38 26.78 -15.99
CA LEU A 17 -7.80 27.67 -17.01
C LEU A 17 -6.26 27.58 -17.04
N ALA A 18 -5.64 27.49 -15.88
CA ALA A 18 -4.18 27.35 -15.77
C ALA A 18 -3.67 25.95 -16.17
N ALA A 19 -4.49 24.91 -16.01
CA ALA A 19 -4.09 23.55 -16.34
C ALA A 19 -3.70 23.40 -17.82
N GLY A 20 -4.50 23.94 -18.74
CA GLY A 20 -4.24 23.81 -20.18
C GLY A 20 -2.91 24.45 -20.62
N SER A 21 -2.63 25.67 -20.16
CA SER A 21 -1.36 26.35 -20.48
C SER A 21 -0.15 25.69 -19.80
N PHE A 22 -0.34 25.15 -18.59
CA PHE A 22 0.71 24.41 -17.90
C PHE A 22 1.03 23.08 -18.59
N VAL A 23 0.02 22.35 -19.06
CA VAL A 23 0.19 21.11 -19.86
C VAL A 23 0.91 21.43 -21.16
N GLU A 24 0.52 22.50 -21.86
CA GLU A 24 1.14 22.90 -23.12
C GLU A 24 2.61 23.31 -22.93
N ALA A 25 2.92 24.04 -21.85
CA ALA A 25 4.29 24.38 -21.47
C ALA A 25 5.12 23.16 -21.02
N ALA A 26 4.53 22.23 -20.26
CA ALA A 26 5.22 21.00 -19.86
C ALA A 26 5.51 20.10 -21.07
N MET A 27 4.56 19.98 -22.00
CA MET A 27 4.74 19.22 -23.25
C MET A 27 5.78 19.84 -24.18
N SER A 28 5.95 21.17 -24.18
CA SER A 28 6.97 21.84 -24.98
C SER A 28 8.37 21.70 -24.36
N VAL A 29 8.49 21.81 -23.03
CA VAL A 29 9.75 21.61 -22.30
C VAL A 29 10.25 20.17 -22.44
N THR A 30 9.36 19.18 -22.41
CA THR A 30 9.73 17.75 -22.48
C THR A 30 10.21 17.34 -23.88
N ALA A 31 9.76 18.02 -24.93
CA ALA A 31 10.30 17.88 -26.28
C ALA A 31 11.76 18.38 -26.38
N GLU A 32 12.13 19.42 -25.64
CA GLU A 32 13.52 19.93 -25.58
C GLU A 32 14.41 19.14 -24.60
N GLU A 33 13.92 18.80 -23.40
CA GLU A 33 14.69 18.09 -22.38
C GLU A 33 14.95 16.62 -22.74
N SER A 34 14.06 15.97 -23.51
CA SER A 34 14.33 14.61 -24.01
C SER A 34 15.59 14.50 -24.89
N ILE A 35 16.08 15.62 -25.41
CA ILE A 35 17.34 15.72 -26.17
C ILE A 35 18.55 15.99 -25.24
N LEU A 36 18.34 16.58 -24.06
CA LEU A 36 19.39 17.01 -23.12
C LEU A 36 19.60 16.07 -21.91
N VAL A 37 18.60 15.29 -21.51
CA VAL A 37 18.63 14.41 -20.33
C VAL A 37 19.32 13.07 -20.62
N GLY A 38 20.56 13.16 -21.13
CA GLY A 38 21.49 12.04 -21.30
C GLY A 38 22.49 11.89 -20.15
N ARG A 39 22.34 12.63 -19.05
CA ARG A 39 23.39 12.76 -18.03
C ARG A 39 22.90 12.40 -16.62
N ASP A 40 22.97 11.10 -16.35
CA ASP A 40 23.37 10.46 -15.08
C ASP A 40 22.84 11.08 -13.76
N SER A 41 21.53 11.22 -13.60
CA SER A 41 20.91 11.37 -12.27
C SER A 41 20.65 9.98 -11.68
N ARG A 42 21.66 9.44 -10.98
CA ARG A 42 21.53 8.20 -10.22
C ARG A 42 20.58 8.42 -9.05
N ILE A 43 19.33 8.00 -9.22
CA ILE A 43 18.36 7.94 -8.14
C ILE A 43 18.67 6.71 -7.30
N ASP A 44 19.47 6.88 -6.25
CA ASP A 44 19.74 5.84 -5.27
C ASP A 44 18.48 5.64 -4.42
N VAL A 45 17.80 4.51 -4.64
CA VAL A 45 16.55 4.20 -3.95
C VAL A 45 16.91 3.50 -2.63
N PRO A 46 16.74 4.15 -1.46
CA PRO A 46 17.00 3.47 -0.20
C PRO A 46 16.03 2.29 -0.09
N ALA A 47 16.58 1.07 -0.05
CA ALA A 47 15.80 -0.14 0.16
C ALA A 47 14.97 0.04 1.44
N ARG A 48 13.64 -0.05 1.30
CA ARG A 48 12.70 0.02 2.43
C ARG A 48 13.04 -1.13 3.37
N ARG A 49 13.87 -0.86 4.39
CA ARG A 49 14.10 -1.78 5.49
C ARG A 49 12.74 -1.95 6.17
N VAL A 50 12.08 -3.07 5.90
CA VAL A 50 11.01 -3.54 6.77
C VAL A 50 11.65 -3.59 8.15
N ARG A 51 11.21 -2.72 9.08
CA ARG A 51 11.80 -2.67 10.42
C ARG A 51 11.66 -4.10 10.97
N PHE A 52 12.78 -4.71 11.36
CA PHE A 52 12.83 -6.11 11.79
C PHE A 52 11.75 -6.44 12.83
N GLU A 53 11.35 -5.47 13.63
CA GLU A 53 10.24 -5.47 14.59
C GLU A 53 8.91 -6.02 14.00
N PHE A 54 8.53 -5.62 12.77
CA PHE A 54 7.29 -6.07 12.14
C PHE A 54 7.31 -7.53 11.68
N ILE A 55 8.50 -8.11 11.50
CA ILE A 55 8.67 -9.52 11.12
C ILE A 55 8.95 -10.38 12.35
N ALA A 56 9.70 -9.84 13.32
CA ALA A 56 10.11 -10.57 14.50
C ALA A 56 8.93 -11.02 15.37
N ILE A 57 7.94 -10.15 15.58
CA ILE A 57 6.77 -10.47 16.41
C ILE A 57 5.93 -11.63 15.84
N PRO A 58 5.48 -11.62 14.56
CA PRO A 58 4.73 -12.74 14.00
C PRO A 58 5.55 -14.03 13.91
N VAL A 59 6.86 -13.93 13.61
CA VAL A 59 7.74 -15.11 13.61
C VAL A 59 7.88 -15.71 15.00
N LEU A 60 8.00 -14.87 16.04
CA LEU A 60 8.05 -15.31 17.44
C LEU A 60 6.73 -16.00 17.84
N LEU A 61 5.58 -15.41 17.51
CA LEU A 61 4.27 -16.01 17.80
C LEU A 61 4.07 -17.34 17.07
N LEU A 62 4.51 -17.43 15.81
CA LEU A 62 4.49 -18.68 15.05
C LEU A 62 5.40 -19.74 15.68
N ALA A 63 6.59 -19.38 16.15
CA ALA A 63 7.48 -20.28 16.85
C ALA A 63 6.87 -20.79 18.17
N ILE A 64 6.22 -19.91 18.94
CA ILE A 64 5.48 -20.29 20.16
C ILE A 64 4.35 -21.26 19.81
N TYR A 65 3.58 -20.98 18.75
CA TYR A 65 2.51 -21.86 18.28
C TYR A 65 3.01 -23.26 17.90
N LEU A 66 4.09 -23.35 17.11
CA LEU A 66 4.69 -24.64 16.74
C LEU A 66 5.27 -25.38 17.94
N SER A 67 5.88 -24.66 18.89
CA SER A 67 6.38 -25.26 20.13
C SER A 67 5.25 -25.85 20.97
N ALA A 68 4.07 -25.20 20.99
CA ALA A 68 2.90 -25.70 21.71
C ALA A 68 2.40 -27.02 21.13
N ILE A 69 2.36 -27.16 19.80
CA ILE A 69 1.99 -28.42 19.14
C ILE A 69 2.93 -29.55 19.57
N LEU A 70 4.24 -29.30 19.57
CA LEU A 70 5.24 -30.28 20.00
C LEU A 70 5.09 -30.67 21.47
N ILE A 71 4.90 -29.70 22.36
CA ILE A 71 4.76 -29.92 23.80
C ILE A 71 3.49 -30.72 24.11
N PHE A 72 2.35 -30.33 23.53
CA PHE A 72 1.08 -31.02 23.75
C PHE A 72 1.09 -32.42 23.15
N ARG A 73 1.67 -32.59 21.95
CA ARG A 73 1.88 -33.91 21.35
C ARG A 73 2.67 -34.84 22.28
N GLN A 74 3.81 -34.39 22.78
CA GLN A 74 4.68 -35.21 23.65
C GLN A 74 4.04 -35.49 25.02
N THR A 75 3.32 -34.52 25.57
CA THR A 75 2.77 -34.62 26.93
C THR A 75 1.45 -35.37 26.98
N LEU A 76 0.55 -35.11 26.02
CA LEU A 76 -0.80 -35.70 25.97
C LEU A 76 -0.85 -36.95 25.07
N GLY A 77 0.23 -37.27 24.35
CA GLY A 77 0.29 -38.44 23.46
C GLY A 77 -0.62 -38.33 22.23
N LEU A 78 -0.94 -37.10 21.80
CA LEU A 78 -1.82 -36.83 20.67
C LEU A 78 -1.15 -37.14 19.34
N ASP A 79 -1.95 -37.40 18.29
CA ASP A 79 -1.43 -37.38 16.93
C ASP A 79 -1.15 -35.93 16.48
N TRP A 80 -0.42 -35.75 15.37
CA TRP A 80 -0.05 -34.42 14.87
C TRP A 80 -1.27 -33.51 14.60
N VAL A 81 -2.33 -34.08 14.03
CA VAL A 81 -3.55 -33.35 13.72
C VAL A 81 -4.29 -32.96 14.99
N ASP A 82 -4.42 -33.90 15.95
CA ASP A 82 -5.10 -33.66 17.22
C ASP A 82 -4.35 -32.63 18.09
N ALA A 83 -3.02 -32.67 18.08
CA ALA A 83 -2.20 -31.66 18.77
C ALA A 83 -2.38 -30.27 18.16
N ALA A 84 -2.36 -30.15 16.82
CA ALA A 84 -2.61 -28.89 16.14
C ALA A 84 -4.04 -28.37 16.38
N TYR A 85 -5.02 -29.27 16.36
CA TYR A 85 -6.41 -28.97 16.66
C TYR A 85 -6.57 -28.44 18.10
N PHE A 86 -5.97 -29.12 19.08
CA PHE A 86 -6.01 -28.68 20.48
C PHE A 86 -5.28 -27.34 20.69
N THR A 87 -4.08 -27.17 20.10
CA THR A 87 -3.38 -25.88 20.16
C THR A 87 -4.22 -24.76 19.55
N THR A 88 -4.85 -25.01 18.40
CA THR A 88 -5.73 -24.04 17.74
C THR A 88 -6.89 -23.68 18.66
N SER A 89 -7.60 -24.67 19.24
CA SER A 89 -8.77 -24.41 20.08
C SER A 89 -8.43 -23.61 21.35
N VAL A 90 -7.22 -23.77 21.90
CA VAL A 90 -6.69 -22.97 23.01
C VAL A 90 -6.35 -21.55 22.58
N VAL A 91 -5.63 -21.39 21.47
CA VAL A 91 -5.17 -20.08 20.95
C VAL A 91 -6.33 -19.23 20.47
N THR A 92 -7.33 -19.84 19.83
CA THR A 92 -8.56 -19.15 19.38
C THR A 92 -9.58 -18.98 20.50
N THR A 93 -9.27 -19.41 21.73
CA THR A 93 -10.15 -19.33 22.91
C THR A 93 -11.49 -20.07 22.75
N VAL A 94 -11.55 -21.05 21.85
CA VAL A 94 -12.77 -21.85 21.61
C VAL A 94 -12.95 -22.91 22.71
N GLY A 95 -11.88 -23.64 23.01
CA GLY A 95 -11.84 -24.58 24.14
C GLY A 95 -12.97 -25.61 24.17
N PHE A 96 -13.11 -26.41 23.11
CA PHE A 96 -14.16 -27.44 22.99
C PHE A 96 -14.23 -28.43 24.17
N GLY A 97 -13.11 -28.64 24.88
CA GLY A 97 -13.03 -29.43 26.11
C GLY A 97 -12.88 -30.94 25.88
N ASP A 98 -12.77 -31.37 24.62
CA ASP A 98 -12.43 -32.72 24.21
C ASP A 98 -11.01 -33.15 24.63
N PHE A 99 -10.06 -32.22 24.56
CA PHE A 99 -8.72 -32.37 25.14
C PHE A 99 -8.53 -31.36 26.28
N ASN A 100 -7.84 -31.78 27.35
CA ASN A 100 -7.62 -30.93 28.50
C ASN A 100 -6.27 -31.19 29.18
N LEU A 101 -5.83 -30.21 29.98
CA LEU A 101 -4.55 -30.23 30.69
C LEU A 101 -4.69 -30.73 32.14
N GLN A 102 -5.80 -31.37 32.54
CA GLN A 102 -6.05 -31.69 33.96
C GLN A 102 -4.98 -32.62 34.54
N HIS A 103 -4.56 -33.63 33.78
CA HIS A 103 -3.51 -34.58 34.15
C HIS A 103 -2.10 -34.17 33.69
N ALA A 104 -1.95 -33.00 33.06
CA ALA A 104 -0.65 -32.54 32.58
C ALA A 104 0.25 -32.05 33.73
N PRO A 105 1.58 -32.14 33.58
CA PRO A 105 2.54 -31.58 34.53
C PRO A 105 2.31 -30.08 34.75
N VAL A 106 2.66 -29.58 35.94
CA VAL A 106 2.46 -28.16 36.32
C VAL A 106 3.09 -27.20 35.31
N GLY A 107 4.28 -27.53 34.79
CA GLY A 107 4.96 -26.70 33.77
C GLY A 107 4.13 -26.55 32.49
N VAL A 108 3.47 -27.62 32.04
CA VAL A 108 2.65 -27.60 30.82
C VAL A 108 1.34 -26.84 31.06
N LYS A 109 0.79 -26.89 32.27
CA LYS A 109 -0.36 -26.05 32.67
C LYS A 109 -0.02 -24.56 32.62
N ILE A 110 1.13 -24.17 33.20
CA ILE A 110 1.60 -22.78 33.16
C ILE A 110 1.86 -22.33 31.71
N PHE A 111 2.49 -23.19 30.91
CA PHE A 111 2.68 -22.94 29.48
C PHE A 111 1.34 -22.73 28.76
N GLY A 112 0.34 -23.57 29.02
CA GLY A 112 -1.01 -23.42 28.47
C GLY A 112 -1.66 -22.09 28.83
N ILE A 113 -1.49 -21.61 30.08
CA ILE A 113 -1.98 -20.29 30.51
C ILE A 113 -1.30 -19.17 29.71
N LEU A 114 0.03 -19.22 29.58
CA LEU A 114 0.78 -18.23 28.78
C LEU A 114 0.37 -18.27 27.30
N LEU A 115 0.12 -19.48 26.78
CA LEU A 115 -0.35 -19.68 25.41
C LEU A 115 -1.72 -19.03 25.18
N MET A 116 -2.66 -19.16 26.13
CA MET A 116 -3.96 -18.47 26.04
C MET A 116 -3.83 -16.96 25.94
N PHE A 117 -2.99 -16.33 26.79
CA PHE A 117 -2.71 -14.89 26.70
C PHE A 117 -2.06 -14.51 25.36
N SER A 118 -1.11 -15.32 24.88
CA SER A 118 -0.48 -15.09 23.58
C SER A 118 -1.48 -15.20 22.42
N GLY A 119 -2.48 -16.07 22.55
CA GLY A 119 -3.55 -16.23 21.56
C GLY A 119 -4.42 -14.98 21.43
N ILE A 120 -4.78 -14.35 22.55
CA ILE A 120 -5.50 -13.07 22.54
C ILE A 120 -4.69 -11.99 21.80
N VAL A 121 -3.39 -11.90 22.09
CA VAL A 121 -2.50 -10.95 21.40
C VAL A 121 -2.42 -11.26 19.90
N LEU A 122 -2.30 -12.53 19.52
CA LEU A 122 -2.26 -12.96 18.13
C LEU A 122 -3.56 -12.58 17.39
N VAL A 123 -4.72 -12.86 17.96
CA VAL A 123 -6.03 -12.51 17.36
C VAL A 123 -6.15 -10.99 17.21
N ALA A 124 -5.74 -10.20 18.21
CA ALA A 124 -5.74 -8.74 18.13
C ALA A 124 -4.83 -8.21 17.02
N ILE A 125 -3.63 -8.79 16.85
CA ILE A 125 -2.71 -8.43 15.76
C ILE A 125 -3.32 -8.78 14.39
N ILE A 126 -3.86 -9.99 14.24
CA ILE A 126 -4.50 -10.42 12.99
C ILE A 126 -5.67 -9.50 12.65
N ALA A 127 -6.52 -9.18 13.63
CA ALA A 127 -7.64 -8.26 13.45
C ALA A 127 -7.16 -6.86 13.06
N SER A 128 -6.13 -6.32 13.73
CA SER A 128 -5.53 -5.03 13.37
C SER A 128 -4.97 -5.04 11.95
N MET A 129 -4.25 -6.09 11.55
CA MET A 129 -3.74 -6.24 10.19
C MET A 129 -4.86 -6.33 9.16
N LEU A 130 -5.95 -7.05 9.47
CA LEU A 130 -7.12 -7.15 8.61
C LEU A 130 -7.81 -5.78 8.48
N THR A 131 -7.97 -5.05 9.58
CA THR A 131 -8.51 -3.69 9.58
C THR A 131 -7.63 -2.77 8.75
N ILE A 132 -6.32 -2.79 8.93
CA ILE A 132 -5.40 -2.03 8.08
C ILE A 132 -5.56 -2.45 6.63
N PHE A 133 -5.64 -3.74 6.32
CA PHE A 133 -5.80 -4.23 4.95
C PHE A 133 -7.09 -3.73 4.29
N ILE A 134 -8.20 -3.76 5.03
CA ILE A 134 -9.52 -3.29 4.57
C ILE A 134 -9.54 -1.76 4.45
N VAL A 135 -9.13 -1.05 5.49
CA VAL A 135 -9.20 0.42 5.60
C VAL A 135 -8.18 1.11 4.71
N SER A 136 -6.91 0.70 4.76
CA SER A 136 -5.84 1.36 3.99
C SER A 136 -5.94 1.15 2.49
N GLY A 137 -6.81 0.24 2.02
CA GLY A 137 -6.88 -0.13 0.61
C GLY A 137 -5.53 -0.62 0.09
N ALA A 138 -4.74 -1.32 0.91
CA ALA A 138 -3.42 -1.83 0.54
C ALA A 138 -3.44 -2.63 -0.77
N ALA A 139 -4.55 -3.33 -1.05
CA ALA A 139 -4.80 -3.98 -2.33
C ALA A 139 -4.86 -3.00 -3.51
N ASN A 140 -5.52 -1.85 -3.36
CA ASN A 140 -5.52 -0.77 -4.35
C ASN A 140 -4.14 -0.15 -4.53
N GLN A 141 -3.39 0.08 -3.45
CA GLN A 141 -2.03 0.61 -3.54
C GLN A 141 -1.10 -0.36 -4.28
N MET A 142 -1.14 -1.67 -3.95
CA MET A 142 -0.38 -2.70 -4.66
C MET A 142 -0.78 -2.80 -6.13
N ARG A 143 -2.09 -2.72 -6.43
CA ARG A 143 -2.60 -2.70 -7.80
C ARG A 143 -2.14 -1.46 -8.56
N ASN A 144 -2.20 -0.28 -7.96
CA ASN A 144 -1.81 0.99 -8.57
C ASN A 144 -0.30 1.03 -8.83
N GLU A 145 0.52 0.56 -7.89
CA GLU A 145 1.96 0.40 -8.11
C GLU A 145 2.27 -0.58 -9.25
N PHE A 146 1.54 -1.71 -9.31
CA PHE A 146 1.71 -2.69 -10.37
C PHE A 146 1.35 -2.11 -11.74
N LEU A 147 0.23 -1.38 -11.83
CA LEU A 147 -0.21 -0.70 -13.05
C LEU A 147 0.79 0.40 -13.46
N ALA A 148 1.20 1.26 -12.53
CA ALA A 148 2.17 2.33 -12.77
C ALA A 148 3.51 1.79 -13.30
N ARG A 149 4.01 0.67 -12.74
CA ARG A 149 5.23 0.02 -13.24
C ARG A 149 5.08 -0.59 -14.64
N ARG A 150 3.86 -0.92 -15.07
CA ARG A 150 3.60 -1.52 -16.39
C ARG A 150 3.39 -0.47 -17.48
N MET A 151 2.99 0.75 -17.11
CA MET A 151 2.87 1.88 -18.02
C MET A 151 4.25 2.31 -18.55
N ARG A 152 4.27 2.82 -19.78
CA ARG A 152 5.47 3.32 -20.47
C ARG A 152 5.12 4.65 -21.14
N GLY A 153 6.03 5.61 -21.10
CA GLY A 153 5.81 6.94 -21.67
C GLY A 153 4.63 7.69 -21.02
N HIS A 154 4.42 7.47 -19.72
CA HIS A 154 3.37 8.14 -18.95
C HIS A 154 3.90 9.37 -18.23
N VAL A 155 3.03 10.36 -18.02
CA VAL A 155 3.36 11.55 -17.24
C VAL A 155 3.15 11.28 -15.75
N VAL A 156 4.06 11.75 -14.90
CA VAL A 156 3.93 11.63 -13.43
C VAL A 156 3.50 12.96 -12.83
N VAL A 157 2.26 13.05 -12.34
CA VAL A 157 1.78 14.25 -11.67
C VAL A 157 2.07 14.16 -10.17
N CYS A 158 2.87 15.09 -9.67
CA CYS A 158 3.28 15.17 -8.27
C CYS A 158 2.39 16.18 -7.52
N GLY A 159 1.43 15.66 -6.73
CA GLY A 159 0.43 16.43 -6.00
C GLY A 159 -0.88 16.56 -6.76
N LEU A 160 -1.98 16.14 -6.14
CA LEU A 160 -3.37 16.23 -6.57
C LEU A 160 -4.15 17.27 -5.77
N GLY A 161 -3.54 18.43 -5.52
CA GLY A 161 -4.29 19.63 -5.12
C GLY A 161 -5.23 20.11 -6.25
N GLN A 162 -5.85 21.28 -6.07
CA GLN A 162 -6.80 21.86 -7.04
C GLN A 162 -6.25 21.93 -8.48
N VAL A 163 -5.00 22.36 -8.63
CA VAL A 163 -4.33 22.50 -9.94
C VAL A 163 -3.87 21.14 -10.48
N GLY A 164 -3.25 20.31 -9.64
CA GLY A 164 -2.76 18.98 -10.05
C GLY A 164 -3.89 18.04 -10.50
N ALA A 165 -5.05 18.10 -9.82
CA ALA A 165 -6.25 17.38 -10.23
C ALA A 165 -6.78 17.85 -11.59
N ALA A 166 -6.78 19.17 -11.85
CA ALA A 166 -7.20 19.74 -13.13
C ALA A 166 -6.25 19.35 -14.28
N ILE A 167 -4.94 19.43 -14.06
CA ILE A 167 -3.91 18.99 -15.01
C ILE A 167 -4.08 17.50 -15.33
N THR A 168 -4.27 16.67 -14.30
CA THR A 168 -4.41 15.23 -14.51
C THR A 168 -5.67 14.90 -15.31
N ARG A 169 -6.78 15.62 -15.09
CA ARG A 169 -8.00 15.47 -15.90
C ARG A 169 -7.77 15.86 -17.36
N ASP A 170 -7.13 17.00 -17.62
CA ASP A 170 -6.82 17.43 -19.01
C ASP A 170 -5.93 16.41 -19.74
N LEU A 171 -4.92 15.86 -19.07
CA LEU A 171 -4.07 14.81 -19.63
C LEU A 171 -4.86 13.52 -19.93
N LEU A 172 -5.77 13.13 -19.04
CA LEU A 172 -6.62 11.94 -19.24
C LEU A 172 -7.62 12.14 -20.37
N ASP A 173 -8.21 13.32 -20.51
CA ASP A 173 -9.13 13.67 -21.59
C ASP A 173 -8.41 13.65 -22.96
N ARG A 174 -7.12 14.02 -22.97
CA ARG A 174 -6.23 13.90 -24.13
C ARG A 174 -5.70 12.48 -24.36
N SER A 175 -6.17 11.48 -23.60
CA SER A 175 -5.73 10.07 -23.66
C SER A 175 -4.22 9.88 -23.42
N ILE A 176 -3.59 10.82 -22.70
CA ILE A 176 -2.20 10.69 -22.29
C ILE A 176 -2.16 9.80 -21.04
N PRO A 177 -1.33 8.75 -21.01
CA PRO A 177 -1.19 7.91 -19.82
C PRO A 177 -0.58 8.72 -18.67
N VAL A 178 -1.23 8.72 -17.50
CA VAL A 178 -0.77 9.46 -16.32
C VAL A 178 -0.70 8.56 -15.09
N VAL A 179 0.25 8.83 -14.21
CA VAL A 179 0.31 8.31 -12.84
C VAL A 179 0.37 9.48 -11.88
N ALA A 180 -0.50 9.50 -10.87
CA ALA A 180 -0.51 10.56 -9.87
C ALA A 180 0.15 10.10 -8.57
N ILE A 181 0.88 11.00 -7.91
CA ILE A 181 1.50 10.79 -6.60
C ILE A 181 1.00 11.89 -5.67
N ASP A 182 0.40 11.55 -4.53
CA ASP A 182 0.00 12.56 -3.54
C ASP A 182 0.12 11.97 -2.11
N PRO A 183 0.72 12.67 -1.13
CA PRO A 183 0.73 12.24 0.27
C PRO A 183 -0.65 12.29 0.95
N ALA A 184 -1.50 13.26 0.60
CA ALA A 184 -2.87 13.44 1.10
C ALA A 184 -3.89 12.49 0.44
N ALA A 185 -3.48 11.73 -0.59
CA ALA A 185 -4.29 10.64 -1.14
C ALA A 185 -4.56 9.48 -0.15
N ALA A 186 -3.97 9.52 1.05
CA ALA A 186 -4.34 8.64 2.16
C ALA A 186 -5.73 8.97 2.74
N ASP A 187 -6.19 10.22 2.59
CA ASP A 187 -7.42 10.72 3.18
C ASP A 187 -8.63 10.41 2.27
N GLU A 188 -9.76 10.08 2.89
CA GLU A 188 -11.02 9.68 2.23
C GLU A 188 -11.47 10.70 1.16
N GLU A 189 -11.21 12.00 1.39
CA GLU A 189 -11.59 13.13 0.54
C GLU A 189 -10.90 13.10 -0.84
N HIS A 190 -9.70 12.51 -0.95
CA HIS A 190 -8.99 12.36 -2.22
C HIS A 190 -9.32 11.05 -2.95
N ARG A 191 -9.98 10.07 -2.29
CA ARG A 191 -10.52 8.88 -2.98
C ARG A 191 -11.73 9.22 -3.85
N GLU A 192 -12.48 10.26 -3.53
CA GLU A 192 -13.66 10.70 -4.29
C GLU A 192 -13.32 11.28 -5.66
N LEU A 193 -12.07 11.65 -5.89
CA LEU A 193 -11.63 12.22 -7.16
C LEU A 193 -11.77 11.23 -8.34
N ASN A 194 -11.97 9.92 -8.08
CA ASN A 194 -12.29 8.88 -9.08
C ASN A 194 -11.48 9.01 -10.38
N LEU A 195 -10.22 9.42 -10.26
CA LEU A 195 -9.35 9.55 -11.42
C LEU A 195 -9.15 8.18 -12.05
N ARG A 196 -9.32 8.09 -13.37
CA ARG A 196 -9.14 6.85 -14.16
C ARG A 196 -7.65 6.50 -14.34
N CYS A 197 -6.79 6.88 -13.39
CA CYS A 197 -5.36 6.68 -13.42
C CYS A 197 -4.83 6.02 -12.13
N PRO A 198 -3.69 5.31 -12.18
CA PRO A 198 -3.04 4.83 -10.97
C PRO A 198 -2.64 5.99 -10.05
N LEU A 199 -3.00 5.87 -8.76
CA LEU A 199 -2.67 6.83 -7.71
C LEU A 199 -1.75 6.16 -6.68
N ILE A 200 -0.60 6.77 -6.43
CA ILE A 200 0.38 6.32 -5.45
C ILE A 200 0.35 7.26 -4.26
N VAL A 201 -0.03 6.73 -3.10
CA VAL A 201 0.06 7.49 -1.85
C VAL A 201 1.53 7.62 -1.42
N GLY A 202 2.00 8.85 -1.31
CA GLY A 202 3.35 9.16 -0.85
C GLY A 202 3.84 10.55 -1.22
N ASP A 203 4.92 10.97 -0.57
CA ASP A 203 5.58 12.24 -0.81
C ASP A 203 6.48 12.17 -2.06
N SER A 204 6.14 12.96 -3.08
CA SER A 204 6.84 13.02 -4.37
C SER A 204 8.27 13.59 -4.27
N THR A 205 8.62 14.27 -3.18
CA THR A 205 10.00 14.74 -2.96
C THR A 205 10.97 13.59 -2.68
N LYS A 206 10.45 12.40 -2.34
CA LYS A 206 11.28 11.24 -2.00
C LYS A 206 11.57 10.39 -3.26
N PRO A 207 12.86 10.17 -3.59
CA PRO A 207 13.32 9.26 -4.64
C PRO A 207 12.60 7.89 -4.67
N ALA A 208 12.37 7.32 -3.48
CA ALA A 208 11.72 6.01 -3.33
C ALA A 208 10.25 6.00 -3.74
N VAL A 209 9.54 7.12 -3.63
CA VAL A 209 8.13 7.23 -4.05
C VAL A 209 8.06 7.44 -5.56
N LEU A 210 8.93 8.28 -6.13
CA LEU A 210 9.04 8.44 -7.58
C LEU A 210 9.36 7.12 -8.29
N ALA A 211 10.27 6.32 -7.73
CA ALA A 211 10.59 5.00 -8.26
C ALA A 211 9.37 4.05 -8.31
N ARG A 212 8.43 4.16 -7.36
CA ARG A 212 7.19 3.37 -7.36
C ARG A 212 6.26 3.76 -8.52
N ALA A 213 6.34 5.00 -9.00
CA ALA A 213 5.63 5.49 -10.18
C ALA A 213 6.25 5.06 -11.51
N GLY A 214 7.31 4.24 -11.49
CA GLY A 214 7.94 3.70 -12.69
C GLY A 214 8.99 4.62 -13.33
N THR A 215 9.43 5.67 -12.64
CA THR A 215 10.52 6.55 -13.12
C THR A 215 11.90 5.88 -13.05
N ALA A 216 12.08 4.90 -12.15
CA ALA A 216 13.32 4.16 -12.01
C ALA A 216 13.37 2.95 -12.96
N ARG A 217 13.77 3.16 -14.22
CA ARG A 217 14.22 2.05 -15.10
C ARG A 217 15.58 2.33 -15.74
N ARG A 218 16.36 1.24 -15.82
CA ARG A 218 17.72 1.17 -16.39
C ARG A 218 17.80 1.88 -17.75
N PRO A 219 18.77 2.80 -17.96
CA PRO A 219 19.14 3.21 -19.29
C PRO A 219 19.87 2.06 -19.97
N GLY A 220 19.34 1.58 -21.10
CA GLY A 220 19.92 0.47 -21.86
C GLY A 220 18.93 -0.40 -22.65
N HIS A 221 17.62 -0.19 -22.50
CA HIS A 221 16.63 -0.76 -23.41
C HIS A 221 15.66 0.32 -23.85
N GLY A 222 15.61 0.55 -25.17
CA GLY A 222 15.02 1.73 -25.78
C GLY A 222 13.54 1.97 -25.49
N ARG A 223 13.22 3.27 -25.55
CA ARG A 223 11.91 3.91 -25.68
C ARG A 223 11.00 3.93 -24.44
N GLY A 224 10.94 5.12 -23.83
CA GLY A 224 9.81 5.62 -23.02
C GLY A 224 10.05 5.61 -21.51
N SER A 225 10.86 6.56 -21.00
CA SER A 225 10.81 6.92 -19.58
C SER A 225 9.49 7.63 -19.29
N ALA A 226 9.03 7.53 -18.04
CA ALA A 226 8.01 8.44 -17.54
C ALA A 226 8.57 9.87 -17.51
N VAL A 227 7.70 10.84 -17.79
CA VAL A 227 8.00 12.28 -17.89
C VAL A 227 7.44 13.00 -16.68
#